data_AF-A0A2P6PWR5-F1
#
_entry.id   AF-A0A2P6PWR5-F1
#
_cell.length_a   1.000
_cell.length_b   1.000
_cell.length_c   1.000
_cell.angle_alpha   90.00
_cell.angle_beta   90.00
_cell.angle_gamma   90.00
#
_symmetry.space_group_name_H-M   'P 1'
#
loop_
_entity.id
_entity.type
_entity.pdbx_description
1 polymer ?
#
loop_
_entity_poly.entity_id
_entity_poly.type
_entity_poly.pdbx_seq_one_letter_code
_entity_poly.pdbx_strand_id
1 'polypeptide(L)'
;MARAEALNAYRSLLRATRKSFAGDTVMLKGSAAEVRQKFEENRGVTSEEEIQRLLGEAREASSFISTMIVQAKLNSRGGYEVKAERDHAGATLEIPSEEILRKS
;
A
#
# COMPACT_ATOMS: atom_id res chain seq x y z
N MET A 1 -18.10 5.91 18.06
CA MET A 1 -17.67 4.68 17.36
C MET A 1 -16.71 5.02 16.22
N ALA A 2 -17.04 5.99 15.36
CA ALA A 2 -16.19 6.51 14.27
C ALA A 2 -14.69 6.71 14.60
N ARG A 3 -14.34 7.32 15.74
CA ARG A 3 -12.93 7.55 16.11
C ARG A 3 -12.11 6.26 16.27
N ALA A 4 -12.70 5.21 16.84
CA ALA A 4 -12.01 3.94 17.00
C ALA A 4 -11.79 3.26 15.65
N GLU A 5 -12.77 3.34 14.76
CA GLU A 5 -12.70 2.81 13.40
C GLU A 5 -11.64 3.55 12.56
N ALA A 6 -11.58 4.87 12.64
CA ALA A 6 -10.55 5.67 11.97
C ALA A 6 -9.14 5.30 12.43
N LEU A 7 -8.93 5.11 13.74
CA LEU A 7 -7.64 4.66 14.26
C LEU A 7 -7.28 3.24 13.81
N ASN A 8 -8.27 2.36 13.69
CA ASN A 8 -8.04 1.01 13.19
C ASN A 8 -7.70 1.02 11.70
N ALA A 9 -8.43 1.78 10.88
CA ALA A 9 -8.14 1.95 9.46
C ALA A 9 -6.73 2.52 9.22
N TYR A 10 -6.36 3.55 9.98
CA TYR A 10 -5.02 4.14 9.95
C TYR A 10 -3.91 3.11 10.23
N ARG A 11 -4.08 2.30 11.28
CA ARG A 11 -3.12 1.24 11.63
C ARG A 11 -3.05 0.14 10.58
N SER A 12 -4.18 -0.24 9.98
CA SER A 12 -4.23 -1.24 8.91
C SER A 12 -3.45 -0.77 7.69
N LEU A 13 -3.63 0.47 7.26
CA LEU A 13 -2.86 1.08 6.17
C LEU A 13 -1.35 1.08 6.43
N LEU A 14 -0.92 1.49 7.63
CA LEU A 14 0.51 1.47 7.99
C LEU A 14 1.10 0.05 8.06
N ARG A 15 0.29 -0.95 8.42
CA ARG A 15 0.72 -2.36 8.41
C ARG A 15 0.83 -2.87 6.98
N ALA A 16 -0.12 -2.54 6.12
CA ALA A 16 -0.11 -2.89 4.70
C ALA A 16 1.13 -2.33 4.01
N THR A 17 1.41 -1.03 4.17
CA THR A 17 2.60 -0.40 3.57
C THR A 17 3.90 -1.00 4.10
N ARG A 18 3.96 -1.31 5.40
CA ARG A 18 5.14 -1.96 5.99
C ARG A 18 5.37 -3.37 5.45
N LYS A 19 4.31 -4.11 5.17
CA LYS A 19 4.38 -5.45 4.56
C LYS A 19 4.85 -5.36 3.11
N SER A 20 4.22 -4.52 2.31
CA SER A 20 4.44 -4.47 0.86
C SER A 20 5.73 -3.77 0.45
N PHE A 21 6.22 -2.79 1.23
CA PHE A 21 7.46 -2.05 0.95
C PHE A 21 8.63 -2.49 1.86
N ALA A 22 8.63 -3.75 2.31
CA ALA A 22 9.62 -4.28 3.24
C ALA A 22 11.06 -4.28 2.66
N GLY A 23 11.81 -3.24 3.00
CA GLY A 23 13.21 -3.02 2.58
C GLY A 23 13.39 -1.76 1.73
N ASP A 24 12.30 -1.15 1.26
CA ASP A 24 12.34 0.15 0.59
C ASP A 24 12.05 1.28 1.59
N THR A 25 13.12 1.82 2.18
CA THR A 25 12.99 2.88 3.18
C THR A 25 12.42 4.20 2.62
N VAL A 26 12.56 4.45 1.31
CA VAL A 26 12.05 5.66 0.66
C VAL A 26 10.54 5.53 0.51
N MET A 27 10.07 4.41 -0.05
CA MET A 27 8.63 4.14 -0.16
C MET A 27 7.98 4.08 1.22
N LEU A 28 8.57 3.38 2.20
CA LEU A 28 8.01 3.32 3.57
C LEU A 28 7.79 4.72 4.19
N LYS A 29 8.75 5.63 4.02
CA LYS A 29 8.64 7.00 4.53
C LYS A 29 7.62 7.82 3.75
N GLY A 30 7.63 7.73 2.42
CA GLY A 30 6.70 8.43 1.54
C GLY A 30 5.26 8.00 1.78
N SER A 31 4.99 6.69 1.80
CA SER A 31 3.66 6.15 2.06
C SER A 31 3.16 6.50 3.46
N ALA A 32 4.01 6.44 4.48
CA ALA A 32 3.61 6.81 5.84
C ALA A 32 3.28 8.32 5.97
N ALA A 33 4.03 9.17 5.27
CA ALA A 33 3.76 10.61 5.22
C ALA A 33 2.42 10.91 4.53
N GLU A 34 2.17 10.30 3.36
CA GLU A 34 0.92 10.44 2.61
C GLU A 34 -0.30 9.98 3.44
N VAL A 35 -0.22 8.80 4.06
CA VAL A 35 -1.28 8.28 4.92
C VAL A 35 -1.53 9.22 6.10
N ARG A 36 -0.48 9.76 6.73
CA ARG A 36 -0.66 10.72 7.81
C ARG A 36 -1.31 12.02 7.33
N GLN A 37 -0.86 12.55 6.19
CA GLN A 37 -1.40 13.77 5.61
C GLN A 37 -2.90 13.62 5.33
N LYS A 38 -3.31 12.54 4.66
CA LYS A 38 -4.73 12.29 4.34
C LYS A 38 -5.62 12.19 5.58
N PHE A 39 -5.13 11.58 6.65
CA PHE A 39 -5.90 11.50 7.90
C PHE A 39 -5.99 12.84 8.64
N GLU A 40 -4.96 13.68 8.57
CA GLU A 40 -5.02 15.04 9.15
C GLU A 40 -5.90 15.98 8.30
N GLU A 41 -5.84 15.91 6.97
CA GLU A 41 -6.71 16.66 6.05
C GLU A 41 -8.20 16.41 6.35
N ASN A 42 -8.55 15.17 6.70
CA ASN A 42 -9.93 14.76 6.98
C ASN A 42 -10.30 14.77 8.47
N ARG A 43 -9.43 15.26 9.36
CA ARG A 43 -9.66 15.24 10.82
C ARG A 43 -10.87 16.04 11.27
N GLY A 44 -11.25 17.07 10.50
CA GLY A 44 -12.37 17.96 10.78
C GLY A 44 -13.72 17.49 10.23
N VAL A 45 -13.79 16.35 9.55
CA VAL A 45 -15.04 15.85 8.97
C VAL A 45 -15.99 15.42 10.08
N THR A 46 -17.24 15.92 10.04
CA THR A 46 -18.29 15.64 11.04
C THR A 46 -19.54 14.98 10.47
N SER A 47 -19.69 14.90 9.14
CA SER A 47 -20.78 14.15 8.50
C SER A 47 -20.50 12.66 8.64
N GLU A 48 -21.48 11.91 9.13
CA GLU A 48 -21.36 10.47 9.32
C GLU A 48 -21.22 9.75 7.96
N GLU A 49 -21.96 10.20 6.95
CA GLU A 49 -21.89 9.65 5.60
C GLU A 49 -20.49 9.78 5.01
N GLU A 50 -19.89 10.97 5.18
CA GLU A 50 -18.55 11.24 4.68
C GLU A 50 -17.47 10.48 5.46
N ILE A 51 -17.63 10.34 6.78
CA ILE A 51 -16.76 9.50 7.62
C ILE A 51 -16.80 8.05 7.13
N GLN A 52 -17.99 7.49 6.89
CA GLN A 52 -18.14 6.11 6.41
C GLN A 52 -17.52 5.92 5.03
N ARG A 53 -17.68 6.90 4.12
CA ARG A 53 -17.05 6.89 2.80
C ARG A 53 -15.52 6.83 2.91
N LEU A 54 -14.92 7.74 3.69
CA LEU A 54 -13.47 7.81 3.90
C LEU A 54 -12.91 6.55 4.59
N LEU A 55 -13.66 5.97 5.52
CA LEU A 55 -13.30 4.68 6.14
C LEU A 55 -13.35 3.53 5.13
N GLY A 56 -14.31 3.54 4.20
CA GLY A 56 -14.38 2.62 3.08
C GLY A 56 -13.14 2.70 2.19
N GLU A 57 -12.79 3.89 1.74
CA GLU A 57 -11.60 4.14 0.93
C GLU A 57 -10.31 3.69 1.63
N ALA A 58 -10.18 3.98 2.93
CA ALA A 58 -9.02 3.54 3.70
C ALA A 58 -8.90 2.00 3.79
N ARG A 59 -10.04 1.29 3.89
CA ARG A 59 -10.09 -0.18 3.90
C ARG A 59 -9.72 -0.74 2.53
N GLU A 60 -10.24 -0.17 1.45
CA GLU A 60 -9.92 -0.56 0.08
C GLU A 60 -8.43 -0.35 -0.22
N ALA A 61 -7.88 0.82 0.12
CA ALA A 61 -6.46 1.12 -0.03
C ALA A 61 -5.58 0.13 0.75
N SER A 62 -5.96 -0.21 1.99
CA SER A 62 -5.24 -1.21 2.78
C SER A 62 -5.25 -2.59 2.12
N SER A 63 -6.38 -3.00 1.55
CA SER A 63 -6.52 -4.26 0.83
C SER A 63 -5.63 -4.25 -0.42
N PHE A 64 -5.78 -3.21 -1.25
CA PHE A 64 -5.01 -3.04 -2.47
C PHE A 64 -3.50 -3.09 -2.23
N ILE A 65 -2.98 -2.34 -1.25
CA ILE A 65 -1.56 -2.35 -0.93
C ILE A 65 -1.10 -3.75 -0.51
N SER A 66 -1.90 -4.46 0.28
CA SER A 66 -1.52 -5.77 0.80
C SER A 66 -1.59 -6.89 -0.23
N THR A 67 -2.44 -6.77 -1.26
CA THR A 67 -2.71 -7.84 -2.23
C THR A 67 -2.13 -7.58 -3.62
N MET A 68 -2.05 -6.31 -4.04
CA MET A 68 -1.67 -5.95 -5.42
C MET A 68 -0.21 -5.48 -5.54
N ILE A 69 0.41 -5.06 -4.44
CA ILE A 69 1.80 -4.59 -4.46
C ILE A 69 2.72 -5.73 -4.06
N VAL A 70 3.58 -6.16 -4.99
CA VAL A 70 4.64 -7.13 -4.73
C VAL A 70 6.00 -6.47 -4.97
N GLN A 71 6.87 -6.50 -3.97
CA GLN A 71 8.20 -5.91 -4.08
C GLN A 71 9.21 -6.94 -4.60
N ALA A 72 9.79 -6.64 -5.76
CA ALA A 72 10.92 -7.39 -6.29
C ALA A 72 12.21 -7.03 -5.54
N LYS A 73 13.00 -8.02 -5.14
CA LYS A 73 14.30 -7.83 -4.48
C LYS A 73 15.42 -8.21 -5.42
N LEU A 74 16.39 -7.31 -5.60
CA LEU A 74 17.59 -7.63 -6.37
C LEU A 74 18.41 -8.70 -5.63
N ASN A 75 18.70 -9.81 -6.31
CA ASN A 75 19.53 -10.89 -5.80
C ASN A 75 21.01 -10.63 -6.10
N SER A 76 21.89 -11.38 -5.42
CA SER A 76 23.35 -11.29 -5.58
C SER A 76 23.86 -11.70 -6.96
N ARG A 77 23.00 -12.26 -7.81
CA ARG A 77 23.30 -12.67 -9.19
C ARG A 77 22.87 -11.61 -10.23
N GLY A 78 22.35 -10.46 -9.78
CA GLY A 78 21.91 -9.36 -10.66
C GLY A 78 20.49 -9.49 -11.21
N GLY A 79 19.72 -10.51 -10.80
CA GLY A 79 18.31 -10.68 -11.17
C GLY A 79 17.37 -10.22 -10.06
N TYR A 80 16.12 -9.91 -10.40
CA TYR A 80 15.09 -9.57 -9.43
C TYR A 80 14.28 -10.81 -9.01
N GLU A 81 14.21 -11.09 -7.71
CA GLU A 81 13.40 -12.16 -7.14
C GLU A 81 12.13 -11.58 -6.52
N VAL A 82 10.99 -12.13 -6.94
CA VAL A 82 9.67 -11.78 -6.42
C VAL A 82 9.18 -12.96 -5.59
N LYS A 83 8.99 -12.78 -4.28
CA LYS A 83 8.31 -13.77 -3.44
C LYS A 83 6.82 -13.47 -3.47
N ALA A 84 6.08 -14.18 -4.32
CA ALA A 84 4.63 -14.21 -4.23
C ALA A 84 4.23 -14.97 -2.95
N GLU A 85 3.89 -14.22 -1.89
CA GLU A 85 3.23 -14.78 -0.72
C GLU A 85 1.85 -15.38 -1.08
N ARG A 86 1.31 -16.24 -0.20
CA ARG A 86 0.02 -16.92 -0.38
C ARG A 86 -1.14 -15.96 -0.69
N ASP A 87 -1.04 -14.72 -0.20
CA ASP A 87 -2.02 -13.65 -0.40
C ASP A 87 -2.01 -13.07 -1.84
N HIS A 88 -1.00 -13.41 -2.65
CA HIS A 88 -0.87 -13.03 -4.05
C HIS A 88 -1.12 -14.20 -5.02
N ALA A 89 -1.53 -15.37 -4.50
CA ALA A 89 -1.83 -16.53 -5.31
C ALA A 89 -3.01 -16.24 -6.25
N GLY A 90 -2.72 -16.09 -7.55
CA GLY A 90 -3.71 -15.81 -8.60
C GLY A 90 -3.62 -14.40 -9.21
N ALA A 91 -2.76 -13.52 -8.70
CA ALA A 91 -2.46 -12.24 -9.34
C ALA A 91 -1.44 -12.45 -10.47
N THR A 92 -1.86 -12.23 -11.72
CA THR A 92 -0.99 -12.34 -12.90
C THR A 92 0.13 -11.31 -12.81
N LEU A 93 1.38 -11.78 -12.74
CA LEU A 93 2.56 -10.93 -12.85
C LEU A 93 2.81 -10.66 -14.35
N GLU A 94 2.23 -9.60 -14.90
CA GLU A 94 2.67 -9.09 -16.20
C GLU A 94 4.04 -8.43 -16.01
N ILE A 95 5.11 -9.16 -16.32
CA ILE A 95 6.44 -8.59 -16.42
C ILE A 95 6.46 -7.81 -17.75
N PRO A 96 6.56 -6.47 -17.75
CA PRO A 96 6.80 -5.75 -18.98
C PRO A 96 8.15 -6.21 -19.51
N SER A 97 8.14 -6.85 -20.68
CA SER A 97 9.35 -7.31 -21.37
C SER A 97 10.37 -6.17 -21.45
N GLU A 98 11.66 -6.51 -21.34
CA GLU A 98 12.80 -5.57 -21.31
C GLU A 98 12.85 -4.52 -22.45
N GLU A 99 12.01 -4.66 -23.49
CA GLU A 99 11.86 -3.71 -24.60
C GLU A 99 11.44 -2.30 -24.17
N ILE A 100 10.73 -2.13 -23.06
CA ILE A 100 10.28 -0.79 -22.60
C ILE A 100 11.41 -0.04 -21.85
N LEU A 101 12.37 -0.75 -21.25
CA LEU A 101 13.46 -0.14 -20.47
C LEU A 101 14.61 0.41 -21.35
N ARG A 102 14.61 0.11 -22.65
CA ARG A 102 15.66 0.55 -23.58
C ARG A 102 15.30 1.80 -24.38
N LYS A 103 14.69 2.80 -23.71
CA LYS A 103 14.62 4.17 -24.23
C LYS A 103 15.05 5.17 -23.17
N SER A 104 16.35 5.39 -23.07
CA SER A 104 16.99 6.66 -22.71
C SER A 104 18.40 6.65 -23.28
#